data_AF-A0A8S3J4V3-F1
#
_entry.id   AF-A0A8S3J4V3-F1
#
_cell.length_a   1.000
_cell.length_b   1.000
_cell.length_c   1.000
_cell.angle_alpha   90.00
_cell.angle_beta   90.00
_cell.angle_gamma   90.00
#
_symmetry.space_group_name_H-M   'P 1'
#
loop_
_entity.id
_entity.type
_entity.pdbx_description
1 polymer ?
#
loop_
_entity_poly.entity_id
_entity_poly.type
_entity_poly.pdbx_seq_one_letter_code
_entity_poly.pdbx_strand_id
1 'polypeptide(L)'
;ENALKFMEKSLELSKKFYGLKSLKVALSHHLCARIQSCRGDFRSALSSEREAYQIYKLQLGDEHERTRESAQVLQHLTEQAVVLQKRMNDVVKGQLLMIPSITVCRFVCMRVYKLIFMKFYI
;
A
#
# COMPACT_ATOMS: atom_id res chain seq x y z
N GLU A 1 -6.64 -2.11 12.81
CA GLU A 1 -5.80 -0.89 13.00
C GLU A 1 -4.51 -1.14 13.76
N ASN A 2 -4.50 -2.06 14.74
CA ASN A 2 -3.34 -2.25 15.62
C ASN A 2 -2.09 -2.77 14.88
N ALA A 3 -2.23 -3.60 13.85
CA ALA A 3 -1.10 -4.17 13.11
C ALA A 3 -0.16 -3.13 12.49
N LEU A 4 -0.71 -2.04 11.91
CA LEU A 4 0.11 -0.99 11.30
C LEU A 4 0.94 -0.25 12.35
N LYS A 5 0.33 0.10 13.50
CA LYS A 5 1.03 0.78 14.59
C LYS A 5 2.19 -0.06 15.15
N PHE A 6 2.00 -1.38 15.26
CA PHE A 6 3.08 -2.28 15.66
C PHE A 6 4.19 -2.35 14.61
N MET A 7 3.82 -2.37 13.32
CA MET A 7 4.79 -2.40 12.23
C MET A 7 5.61 -1.11 12.15
N GLU A 8 4.98 0.06 12.32
CA GLU A 8 5.66 1.35 12.34
C GLU A 8 6.66 1.46 13.49
N LYS A 9 6.27 1.03 14.70
CA LYS A 9 7.19 0.94 15.84
C LYS A 9 8.34 -0.03 15.60
N SER A 10 8.06 -1.19 15.00
CA SER A 10 9.09 -2.17 14.64
C SER A 10 10.07 -1.61 13.60
N LEU A 11 9.56 -0.84 12.63
CA LEU A 11 10.37 -0.16 11.63
C LEU A 11 11.26 0.92 12.26
N GLU A 12 10.72 1.73 13.17
CA GLU A 12 11.49 2.73 13.91
C GLU A 12 12.66 2.09 14.70
N LEU A 13 12.39 1.01 15.42
CA LEU A 13 13.43 0.25 16.13
C LEU A 13 14.45 -0.34 15.15
N SER A 14 13.99 -0.91 14.04
CA SER A 14 14.88 -1.47 13.01
C SER A 14 15.80 -0.40 12.42
N LYS A 15 15.30 0.82 12.21
CA LYS A 15 16.08 1.98 11.75
C LYS A 15 17.12 2.40 12.79
N LYS A 16 16.77 2.38 14.09
CA LYS A 16 17.67 2.75 15.19
C LYS A 16 18.81 1.73 15.40
N PHE A 17 18.53 0.43 15.31
CA PHE A 17 19.52 -0.61 15.57
C PHE A 17 20.36 -0.98 14.36
N TYR A 18 19.78 -1.07 13.17
CA TYR A 18 20.47 -1.54 11.96
C TYR A 18 20.85 -0.42 11.00
N GLY A 19 20.35 0.80 11.21
CA GLY A 19 20.56 1.94 10.31
C GLY A 19 19.60 1.97 9.13
N LEU A 20 19.41 3.16 8.55
CA LEU A 20 18.39 3.45 7.52
C LEU A 20 18.54 2.64 6.22
N LYS A 21 19.75 2.14 5.93
CA LYS A 21 20.09 1.46 4.66
C LYS A 21 20.23 -0.06 4.81
N SER A 22 19.82 -0.63 5.94
CA SER A 22 19.91 -2.07 6.15
C SER A 22 18.83 -2.83 5.37
N LEU A 23 19.16 -4.02 4.87
CA LEU A 23 18.21 -4.95 4.25
C LEU A 23 17.05 -5.30 5.18
N LYS A 24 17.28 -5.31 6.51
CA LYS A 24 16.22 -5.53 7.49
C LYS A 24 15.19 -4.39 7.50
N VAL A 25 15.64 -3.15 7.32
CA VAL A 25 14.76 -1.98 7.21
C VAL A 25 13.97 -2.02 5.91
N ALA A 26 14.59 -2.42 4.80
CA ALA A 26 13.91 -2.61 3.51
C ALA A 26 12.78 -3.64 3.61
N LEU A 27 13.03 -4.79 4.24
CA LEU A 27 12.01 -5.81 4.49
C LEU A 27 10.86 -5.26 5.33
N SER A 28 11.15 -4.52 6.40
CA SER A 28 10.13 -3.91 7.24
C SER A 28 9.26 -2.91 6.45
N HIS A 29 9.86 -2.14 5.54
CA HIS A 29 9.12 -1.26 4.62
C HIS A 29 8.21 -2.03 3.67
N HIS A 30 8.72 -3.10 3.06
CA HIS A 30 7.94 -3.98 2.17
C HIS A 30 6.73 -4.60 2.89
N LEU A 31 6.93 -5.11 4.11
CA LEU A 31 5.85 -5.65 4.94
C LEU A 31 4.83 -4.57 5.33
N CYS A 32 5.28 -3.35 5.63
CA CYS A 32 4.39 -2.22 5.89
C CYS A 32 3.52 -1.90 4.67
N ALA A 33 4.10 -1.90 3.47
CA ALA A 33 3.38 -1.69 2.21
C ALA A 33 2.28 -2.74 2.00
N ARG A 34 2.56 -4.01 2.30
CA ARG A 34 1.55 -5.09 2.25
C ARG A 34 0.39 -4.85 3.20
N ILE A 35 0.67 -4.45 4.45
CA ILE A 35 -0.39 -4.13 5.43
C ILE A 35 -1.21 -2.92 4.95
N GLN A 36 -0.57 -1.89 4.40
CA GLN A 36 -1.24 -0.70 3.86
C GLN A 36 -2.12 -1.03 2.65
N SER A 37 -1.63 -1.89 1.75
CA SER A 37 -2.40 -2.40 0.61
C SER A 37 -3.64 -3.19 1.04
N CYS A 38 -3.51 -4.07 2.05
CA CYS A 38 -4.67 -4.77 2.62
C CYS A 38 -5.70 -3.82 3.26
N ARG A 39 -5.28 -2.62 3.68
CA ARG A 39 -6.19 -1.58 4.21
C ARG A 39 -6.78 -0.69 3.11
N GLY A 40 -6.46 -0.93 1.84
CA GLY A 40 -6.86 -0.12 0.69
C GLY A 40 -6.16 1.23 0.59
N ASP A 41 -5.08 1.44 1.36
CA ASP A 41 -4.26 2.66 1.25
C ASP A 41 -3.06 2.42 0.34
N PHE A 42 -3.32 2.45 -0.97
CA PHE A 42 -2.30 2.22 -1.99
C PHE A 42 -1.28 3.36 -2.08
N ARG A 43 -1.64 4.58 -1.68
CA ARG A 43 -0.73 5.73 -1.72
C ARG A 43 0.40 5.55 -0.71
N SER A 44 0.05 5.24 0.54
CA SER A 44 1.04 4.95 1.58
C SER A 44 1.84 3.70 1.25
N ALA A 45 1.18 2.65 0.71
CA ALA A 45 1.84 1.41 0.30
C ALA A 45 2.93 1.66 -0.76
N LEU A 46 2.63 2.45 -1.79
CA LEU A 46 3.59 2.80 -2.83
C LEU A 46 4.79 3.57 -2.30
N SER A 47 4.58 4.47 -1.32
CA SER A 47 5.68 5.20 -0.68
C SER A 47 6.60 4.26 0.09
N SER A 48 6.01 3.38 0.92
CA SER A 48 6.76 2.41 1.72
C SER A 48 7.55 1.43 0.85
N GLU A 49 6.93 0.90 -0.20
CA GLU A 49 7.58 -0.05 -1.11
C GLU A 49 8.69 0.63 -1.93
N ARG A 50 8.53 1.91 -2.30
CA ARG A 50 9.57 2.67 -3.00
C ARG A 50 10.82 2.84 -2.14
N GLU A 51 10.66 3.10 -0.85
CA GLU A 51 11.80 3.14 0.09
C GLU A 51 12.49 1.77 0.20
N ALA A 52 11.71 0.68 0.27
CA ALA A 52 12.28 -0.67 0.26
C ALA A 52 13.09 -0.96 -1.01
N TYR A 53 12.53 -0.66 -2.19
CA TYR A 53 13.19 -0.83 -3.48
C TYR A 53 14.50 -0.04 -3.57
N GLN A 54 14.52 1.22 -3.12
CA GLN A 54 15.74 2.02 -3.11
C GLN A 54 16.84 1.40 -2.25
N ILE A 55 16.50 0.86 -1.08
CA ILE A 55 17.48 0.19 -0.21
C ILE A 55 17.98 -1.11 -0.85
N TYR A 56 17.09 -1.92 -1.43
CA TYR A 56 17.48 -3.15 -2.12
C TYR A 56 18.40 -2.87 -3.30
N LYS A 57 18.05 -1.88 -4.14
CA LYS A 57 18.89 -1.43 -5.26
C LYS A 57 20.26 -0.95 -4.80
N LEU A 58 20.34 -0.17 -3.71
CA LEU A 58 21.60 0.34 -3.18
C LEU A 58 22.50 -0.78 -2.62
N GLN A 59 21.92 -1.76 -1.94
CA GLN A 59 22.67 -2.81 -1.24
C GLN A 59 22.99 -4.04 -2.10
N LEU A 60 22.08 -4.41 -3.00
CA LEU A 60 22.15 -5.67 -3.76
C LEU A 60 22.31 -5.46 -5.28
N GLY A 61 22.03 -4.26 -5.77
CA GLY A 61 21.98 -3.95 -7.20
C GLY A 61 20.65 -4.33 -7.86
N ASP A 62 20.53 -4.03 -9.16
CA ASP A 62 19.29 -4.22 -9.94
C ASP A 62 19.01 -5.68 -10.32
N GLU A 63 20.05 -6.51 -10.46
CA GLU A 63 19.93 -7.90 -10.88
C GLU A 63 19.44 -8.85 -9.78
N HIS A 64 19.49 -8.42 -8.52
CA HIS A 64 19.16 -9.27 -7.39
C HIS A 64 17.65 -9.57 -7.33
N GLU A 65 17.29 -10.82 -7.02
CA GLU A 65 15.90 -11.29 -6.98
C GLU A 65 15.01 -10.42 -6.08
N ARG A 66 15.51 -10.03 -4.91
CA ARG A 66 14.82 -9.14 -3.96
C ARG A 66 14.51 -7.75 -4.52
N THR A 67 15.39 -7.20 -5.35
CA THR A 67 15.17 -5.91 -6.02
C THR A 67 14.08 -6.06 -7.08
N ARG A 68 14.10 -7.17 -7.84
CA ARG A 68 13.08 -7.50 -8.83
C ARG A 68 11.71 -7.78 -8.20
N GLU A 69 11.68 -8.50 -7.09
CA GLU A 69 10.47 -8.77 -6.29
C GLU A 69 9.82 -7.45 -5.84
N SER A 70 10.60 -6.54 -5.25
CA SER A 70 10.09 -5.24 -4.82
C SER A 70 9.61 -4.37 -6.00
N ALA A 71 10.27 -4.45 -7.16
CA ALA A 71 9.80 -3.78 -8.38
C ALA A 71 8.46 -4.35 -8.89
N GLN A 72 8.28 -5.66 -8.86
CA GLN A 72 7.00 -6.31 -9.22
C GLN A 72 5.88 -5.88 -8.26
N VAL A 73 6.18 -5.77 -6.97
CA VAL A 73 5.22 -5.30 -5.96
C VAL A 73 4.81 -3.85 -6.24
N LEU A 74 5.76 -2.97 -6.60
CA LEU A 74 5.44 -1.60 -7.02
C LEU A 74 4.51 -1.54 -8.23
N GLN A 75 4.77 -2.37 -9.25
CA GLN A 75 3.90 -2.48 -10.44
C GLN A 75 2.48 -2.92 -10.02
N HIS A 76 2.40 -3.99 -9.24
CA HIS A 76 1.12 -4.52 -8.78
C HIS A 76 0.31 -3.51 -7.95
N LEU A 77 0.95 -2.79 -7.02
CA LEU A 77 0.30 -1.75 -6.22
C LEU A 77 -0.21 -0.59 -7.10
N THR A 78 0.52 -0.25 -8.15
CA THR A 78 0.13 0.81 -9.09
C THR A 78 -1.08 0.38 -9.92
N GLU A 79 -1.07 -0.85 -10.43
CA GLU A 79 -2.20 -1.43 -11.17
C GLU A 79 -3.46 -1.47 -10.30
N GLN A 80 -3.34 -1.96 -9.06
CA GLN A 80 -4.44 -1.99 -8.10
C GLN A 80 -5.00 -0.59 -7.80
N ALA A 81 -4.12 0.41 -7.63
CA ALA A 81 -4.53 1.79 -7.41
C ALA A 81 -5.31 2.36 -8.61
N VAL A 82 -4.84 2.11 -9.83
CA VAL A 82 -5.53 2.55 -11.07
C VAL A 82 -6.87 1.85 -11.25
N VAL A 83 -6.94 0.54 -11.01
CA VAL A 83 -8.20 -0.23 -11.07
C VAL A 83 -9.20 0.31 -10.04
N LEU A 84 -8.76 0.59 -8.82
CA LEU A 84 -9.60 1.22 -7.80
C LEU A 84 -10.12 2.58 -8.28
N GLN A 85 -9.23 3.44 -8.80
CA GLN A 85 -9.60 4.77 -9.29
C GLN A 85 -10.62 4.71 -10.43
N LYS A 86 -10.45 3.78 -11.38
CA LYS A 86 -11.40 3.55 -12.49
C LYS A 86 -12.77 3.16 -11.93
N ARG A 87 -12.82 2.16 -11.05
CA ARG A 87 -14.07 1.72 -10.40
C ARG A 87 -14.75 2.87 -9.65
N MET A 88 -13.99 3.70 -8.94
CA MET A 88 -14.54 4.88 -8.26
C MET A 88 -15.14 5.89 -9.24
N ASN A 89 -14.47 6.15 -10.36
CA ASN A 89 -15.00 7.05 -11.40
C ASN A 89 -16.27 6.50 -12.06
N ASP A 90 -16.37 5.19 -12.27
CA ASP A 90 -17.56 4.54 -12.85
C ASP A 90 -18.78 4.63 -11.91
N VAL A 91 -18.54 4.50 -10.59
CA VAL A 91 -19.56 4.73 -9.56
C VAL A 91 -20.04 6.18 -9.56
N VAL A 92 -19.12 7.15 -9.68
CA VAL A 92 -19.46 8.58 -9.73
C VAL A 92 -20.24 8.94 -10.99
N LYS A 93 -19.99 8.25 -12.11
CA LYS A 93 -20.75 8.42 -13.37
C LYS A 93 -22.12 7.73 -13.38
N GLY A 94 -22.53 7.08 -12.28
CA GLY A 94 -23.86 6.52 -12.10
C GLY A 94 -24.09 5.16 -12.76
N GLN A 95 -23.02 4.44 -13.15
CA GLN A 95 -23.12 3.21 -13.94
C GLN A 95 -22.92 1.94 -13.10
N LEU A 96 -23.69 1.77 -12.03
CA LEU A 96 -23.73 0.50 -11.28
C LEU A 96 -25.15 0.11 -10.88
N LEU A 97 -25.92 -0.39 -11.86
CA LEU A 97 -26.89 -1.43 -11.59
C LEU A 97 -26.11 -2.76 -11.48
N MET A 98 -26.39 -3.54 -10.43
CA MET A 98 -25.95 -4.91 -10.19
C MET A 98 -24.55 -5.09 -9.58
N ILE A 99 -24.47 -4.99 -8.25
CA ILE A 99 -23.44 -5.72 -7.49
C ILE A 99 -24.08 -7.07 -7.11
N PRO A 100 -23.63 -8.23 -7.62
CA PRO A 100 -24.05 -9.49 -7.06
C PRO A 100 -23.52 -9.57 -5.61
N SER A 101 -24.48 -9.73 -4.72
CA SER A 101 -24.40 -9.96 -3.29
C SER A 101 -23.20 -10.81 -2.86
N ILE A 102 -22.51 -10.36 -1.79
CA ILE A 102 -21.86 -11.14 -0.70
C ILE A 102 -20.37 -10.85 -0.37
N THR A 103 -19.51 -10.26 -1.20
CA THR A 103 -18.08 -10.04 -0.79
C THR A 103 -17.67 -8.60 -0.46
N VAL A 104 -18.62 -7.69 -0.21
CA VAL A 104 -18.34 -6.32 0.28
C VAL A 104 -18.58 -6.19 1.80
N CYS A 105 -18.86 -7.29 2.49
CA CYS A 105 -19.38 -7.26 3.86
C CYS A 105 -18.33 -7.11 4.99
N ARG A 106 -17.08 -6.67 4.75
CA ARG A 106 -16.26 -6.27 5.92
C ARG A 106 -15.12 -5.25 5.79
N PHE A 107 -14.60 -4.93 4.61
CA PHE A 107 -13.42 -4.04 4.55
C PHE A 107 -13.59 -2.72 3.77
N VAL A 108 -14.59 -2.60 2.88
CA VAL A 108 -14.71 -1.42 2.02
C VAL A 108 -15.72 -0.40 2.57
N CYS A 109 -16.67 -0.83 3.41
CA CYS A 109 -17.80 0.01 3.82
C CYS A 109 -17.45 1.15 4.81
N MET A 110 -16.26 1.19 5.44
CA MET A 110 -15.92 2.31 6.36
C MET A 110 -14.97 3.36 5.78
N ARG A 111 -14.26 3.10 4.67
CA ARG A 111 -13.29 4.07 4.13
C ARG A 111 -13.77 4.82 2.89
N VAL A 112 -14.71 4.27 2.13
CA VAL A 112 -15.29 4.97 0.97
C VAL A 112 -16.16 6.15 1.40
N TYR A 113 -16.88 6.06 2.52
CA TYR A 113 -17.66 7.19 3.05
C TYR A 113 -16.81 8.40 3.46
N LYS A 114 -15.58 8.19 3.93
CA LYS A 114 -14.71 9.31 4.37
C LYS A 114 -14.10 10.10 3.20
N LEU A 115 -13.85 9.43 2.07
CA LEU A 115 -13.36 10.08 0.84
C LEU A 115 -14.46 10.81 0.07
N ILE A 116 -15.72 10.37 0.19
CA ILE A 116 -16.87 11.08 -0.37
C ILE A 116 -17.18 12.34 0.46
N PHE A 117 -17.09 12.27 1.80
CA PHE A 117 -17.39 13.42 2.66
C PHE A 117 -16.34 14.54 2.64
N MET A 118 -15.05 14.25 2.40
CA MET A 118 -14.01 15.31 2.36
C MET A 118 -14.01 16.16 1.08
N LYS A 119 -14.77 15.80 0.04
CA LYS A 119 -14.95 16.65 -1.15
C LYS A 119 -16.15 17.59 -1.07
N PHE A 120 -16.92 17.57 0.02
CA PHE A 120 -18.12 18.42 0.22
C PHE A 120 -17.99 19.44 1.36
N TYR A 121 -16.83 19.59 2.00
CA TYR A 121 -16.63 20.54 3.11
C TYR A 121 -15.34 21.38 2.99
N ILE A 122 -15.05 21.84 1.77
CA ILE A 122 -14.23 23.03 1.45
C ILE A 122 -14.86 23.66 0.20
#